data_AF-A0A1I2ZNV2-F1
#
_entry.id   AF-A0A1I2ZNV2-F1
#
_cell.length_a   1.000
_cell.length_b   1.000
_cell.length_c   1.000
_cell.angle_alpha   90.00
_cell.angle_beta   90.00
_cell.angle_gamma   90.00
#
_symmetry.space_group_name_H-M   'P 1'
#
loop_
_entity.id
_entity.type
_entity.pdbx_description
1 polymer ?
#
loop_
_entity_poly.entity_id
_entity_poly.type
_entity_poly.pdbx_seq_one_letter_code
_entity_poly.pdbx_strand_id
1 'polypeptide(L)'
;MSSYYPIVLEPEGLDKIRASKPPTPEKPLEPSKPIEKEPSLFGSASLGLSFFLFMGLVFTDNLDGSGILVPTAFAISGILYLIEKQVNRRREKNYENAKSQYHKTLSSYEDRLKKYNESSAHSSDSKVIESYREGMRADLFRKASYLRQTSFSAKKGIIEHEFIDELIKHFPGQVSHDVSIANGAMDIERQYQPDLFLVVPETGLHIDIEIDEPYNMKDGHPIHYEGIASDANRNAFFQQHGWLVVRFAEEQVVRHPKECCKFIASIIRDMTGITKYLYRISGSAVVPKVKTWTRAEAITMARNNYRNTYLYAPSPEVGNKTLEEELIENGFKVGANTLSNQEDIKRLIEIYRKHGYRG
;
A
#
# COMPACT_ATOMS: atom_id res chain seq x y z
N MET A 1 -21.15 9.72 12.68
CA MET A 1 -21.36 10.07 11.25
C MET A 1 -22.03 8.88 10.61
N SER A 2 -23.13 9.07 9.87
CA SER A 2 -23.77 7.97 9.13
C SER A 2 -22.90 7.56 7.95
N SER A 3 -22.71 6.25 7.75
CA SER A 3 -22.01 5.69 6.61
C SER A 3 -23.00 5.41 5.46
N TYR A 4 -22.47 5.12 4.27
CA TYR A 4 -23.27 4.82 3.09
C TYR A 4 -22.60 3.71 2.28
N TYR A 5 -23.42 2.81 1.74
CA TYR A 5 -23.03 1.88 0.70
C TYR A 5 -22.92 2.57 -0.68
N PRO A 6 -22.07 2.09 -1.60
CA PRO A 6 -21.11 1.01 -1.40
C PRO A 6 -19.98 1.43 -0.44
N ILE A 7 -19.54 0.50 0.40
CA ILE A 7 -18.41 0.69 1.31
C ILE A 7 -17.17 0.08 0.65
N VAL A 8 -16.06 0.81 0.66
CA VAL A 8 -14.76 0.32 0.16
C VAL A 8 -13.75 0.38 1.30
N LEU A 9 -13.15 -0.76 1.62
CA LEU A 9 -12.12 -0.88 2.64
C LEU A 9 -10.83 -1.37 2.00
N GLU A 10 -9.82 -0.52 2.04
CA GLU A 10 -8.56 -0.78 1.34
C GLU A 10 -7.65 -1.74 2.11
N PRO A 11 -6.80 -2.51 1.41
CA PRO A 11 -5.76 -3.32 2.03
C PRO A 11 -4.90 -2.53 3.02
N GLU A 12 -4.53 -3.16 4.14
CA GLU A 12 -3.65 -2.54 5.11
C GLU A 12 -2.28 -2.23 4.50
N GLY A 13 -1.78 -1.01 4.74
CA GLY A 13 -0.48 -0.57 4.26
C GLY A 13 -0.50 0.15 2.90
N LEU A 14 -1.65 0.23 2.22
CA LEU A 14 -1.74 0.96 0.94
C LEU A 14 -1.40 2.44 1.09
N ASP A 15 -1.79 3.09 2.19
CA ASP A 15 -1.42 4.48 2.47
C ASP A 15 0.09 4.68 2.64
N LYS A 16 0.78 3.70 3.23
CA LYS A 16 2.25 3.71 3.34
C LYS A 16 2.88 3.63 1.95
N ILE A 17 2.29 2.85 1.03
CA ILE A 17 2.74 2.77 -0.37
C ILE A 17 2.47 4.10 -1.09
N ARG A 18 1.30 4.71 -0.92
CA ARG A 18 0.99 6.03 -1.50
C ARG A 18 1.95 7.12 -1.04
N ALA A 19 2.43 7.04 0.21
CA ALA A 19 3.41 7.96 0.76
C ALA A 19 4.86 7.59 0.43
N SER A 20 5.12 6.38 -0.10
CA SER A 20 6.49 5.90 -0.32
C SER A 20 7.18 6.64 -1.48
N LYS A 21 8.51 6.66 -1.40
CA LYS A 21 9.42 7.17 -2.42
C LYS A 21 10.54 6.17 -2.63
N PRO A 22 11.14 6.12 -3.82
CA PRO A 22 12.34 5.31 -4.06
C PRO A 22 13.44 5.67 -3.04
N PRO A 23 14.26 4.71 -2.60
CA PRO A 23 15.37 4.99 -1.71
C PRO A 23 16.33 5.99 -2.36
N THR A 24 16.70 7.03 -1.62
CA THR A 24 17.68 8.02 -2.09
C THR A 24 19.08 7.45 -1.87
N PRO A 25 19.99 7.49 -2.85
CA PRO A 25 21.37 7.07 -2.65
C PRO A 25 22.04 7.91 -1.55
N GLU A 26 23.04 7.37 -0.85
CA GLU A 26 23.78 8.12 0.16
C GLU A 26 24.64 9.22 -0.49
N LYS A 27 24.60 10.43 0.07
CA LYS A 27 25.41 11.55 -0.41
C LYS A 27 26.88 11.24 -0.13
N PRO A 28 27.78 11.33 -1.13
CA PRO A 28 29.20 11.09 -0.91
C PRO A 28 29.78 12.10 0.08
N LEU A 29 30.69 11.63 0.93
CA LEU A 29 31.41 12.48 1.88
C LEU A 29 32.52 13.25 1.19
N GLU A 30 32.59 14.55 1.47
CA GLU A 30 33.64 15.44 0.96
C GLU A 30 35.00 15.06 1.58
N PRO A 31 36.08 14.95 0.78
CA PRO A 31 37.40 14.63 1.30
C PRO A 31 37.94 15.78 2.16
N SER A 32 38.58 15.44 3.27
CA SER A 32 39.24 16.42 4.14
C SER A 32 40.47 17.03 3.49
N LYS A 33 40.62 18.35 3.60
CA LYS A 33 41.80 19.06 3.12
C LYS A 33 43.04 18.65 3.93
N PRO A 34 44.24 18.57 3.31
CA PRO A 34 45.48 18.37 4.04
C PRO A 34 45.69 19.51 5.04
N ILE A 35 46.09 19.17 6.25
CA ILE A 35 46.46 20.16 7.28
C ILE A 35 47.71 20.90 6.79
N GLU A 36 47.68 22.22 6.84
CA GLU A 36 48.82 23.06 6.47
C GLU A 36 50.03 22.81 7.38
N LYS A 37 51.23 23.05 6.85
CA LYS A 37 52.47 22.86 7.61
C LYS A 37 52.50 23.83 8.78
N GLU A 38 52.56 23.33 10.01
CA GLU A 38 52.93 24.18 11.14
C GLU A 38 54.41 24.60 11.05
N PRO A 39 54.75 25.87 11.34
CA PRO A 39 56.12 26.33 11.32
C PRO A 39 56.99 25.54 12.32
N SER A 40 58.22 25.17 11.93
CA SER A 40 59.13 24.48 12.87
C SER A 40 59.58 25.48 13.94
N LEU A 41 59.19 25.22 15.19
CA LEU A 41 59.63 25.97 16.38
C LEU A 41 61.16 25.94 16.57
N PHE A 42 61.84 24.96 15.99
CA PHE A 42 63.28 24.74 16.14
C PHE A 42 64.15 25.49 15.12
N GLY A 43 63.59 26.00 14.01
CA GLY A 43 64.38 26.55 12.91
C GLY A 43 65.06 27.88 13.22
N SER A 44 64.33 28.77 13.91
CA SER A 44 64.88 30.03 14.40
C SER A 44 65.55 29.87 15.76
N ALA A 45 65.04 28.96 16.60
CA ALA A 45 65.53 28.76 17.96
C ALA A 45 66.90 28.06 18.00
N SER A 46 67.20 27.13 17.09
CA SER A 46 68.49 26.43 17.06
C SER A 46 69.65 27.36 16.71
N LEU A 47 69.47 28.22 15.69
CA LEU A 47 70.43 29.27 15.34
C LEU A 47 70.65 30.26 16.49
N GLY A 48 69.57 30.64 17.18
CA GLY A 48 69.65 31.49 18.37
C GLY A 48 70.42 30.84 19.52
N LEU A 49 70.10 29.59 19.86
CA LEU A 49 70.73 28.88 20.98
C LEU A 49 72.23 28.65 20.75
N SER A 50 72.63 28.29 19.53
CA SER A 50 74.03 28.16 19.14
C SER A 50 74.80 29.48 19.25
N PHE A 51 74.16 30.59 18.87
CA PHE A 51 74.73 31.94 19.00
C PHE A 51 74.89 32.34 20.48
N PHE A 52 73.90 32.08 21.33
CA PHE A 52 73.98 32.35 22.76
C PHE A 52 75.02 31.49 23.49
N LEU A 53 75.16 30.21 23.13
CA LEU A 53 76.20 29.32 23.66
C LEU A 53 77.61 29.78 23.23
N PHE A 54 77.76 30.24 21.98
CA PHE A 54 79.01 30.82 21.48
C PHE A 54 79.38 32.09 22.25
N MET A 55 78.44 33.02 22.42
CA MET A 55 78.64 34.23 23.22
C MET A 55 78.97 33.91 24.69
N GLY A 56 78.30 32.93 25.30
CA GLY A 56 78.59 32.50 26.66
C GLY A 56 80.01 31.96 26.85
N LEU A 57 80.53 31.22 25.86
CA LEU A 57 81.91 30.68 25.85
C LEU A 57 82.98 31.76 25.61
N VAL A 58 82.68 32.76 24.79
CA VAL A 58 83.60 33.89 24.50
C VAL A 58 83.78 34.81 25.71
N PHE A 59 82.78 34.91 26.59
CA PHE A 59 82.84 35.78 27.78
C PHE A 59 83.45 35.11 29.03
N THR A 60 83.73 33.80 29.01
CA THR A 60 84.33 33.06 30.14
C THR A 60 85.83 32.83 29.91
N ASP A 61 86.64 33.88 30.00
CA ASP A 61 88.09 33.93 29.67
C ASP A 61 89.06 33.15 30.60
N ASN A 62 88.65 32.06 31.27
CA ASN A 62 89.51 31.41 32.30
C ASN A 62 89.54 29.87 32.30
N LEU A 63 89.41 29.19 31.15
CA LEU A 63 89.59 27.73 31.09
C LEU A 63 90.61 27.31 30.03
N ASP A 64 91.74 26.75 30.48
CA ASP A 64 92.84 26.13 29.71
C ASP A 64 92.43 24.93 28.82
N GLY A 65 91.13 24.72 28.56
CA GLY A 65 90.58 23.64 27.73
C GLY A 65 89.72 24.12 26.53
N SER A 66 89.71 25.42 26.24
CA SER A 66 88.80 26.07 25.28
C SER A 66 88.97 25.64 23.80
N GLY A 67 90.12 25.07 23.43
CA GLY A 67 90.43 24.68 22.05
C GLY A 67 89.54 23.58 21.45
N ILE A 68 88.89 22.75 22.28
CA ILE A 68 88.08 21.59 21.82
C ILE A 68 86.55 21.88 21.90
N LEU A 69 86.12 22.78 22.78
CA LEU A 69 84.70 23.04 23.04
C LEU A 69 84.01 23.84 21.93
N VAL A 70 84.71 24.80 21.31
CA VAL A 70 84.13 25.61 20.23
C VAL A 70 83.86 24.76 18.97
N PRO A 71 84.80 23.95 18.45
CA PRO A 71 84.55 23.09 17.29
C PRO A 71 83.43 22.07 17.51
N THR A 72 83.31 21.54 18.73
CA THR A 72 82.27 20.55 19.07
C THR A 72 80.87 21.18 19.11
N ALA A 73 80.71 22.40 19.62
CA ALA A 73 79.45 23.14 19.58
C ALA A 73 79.00 23.45 18.13
N PHE A 74 79.94 23.83 17.25
CA PHE A 74 79.66 24.02 15.82
C PHE A 74 79.27 22.71 15.13
N ALA A 75 79.95 21.61 15.45
CA ALA A 75 79.63 20.30 14.91
C ALA A 75 78.22 19.84 15.33
N ILE A 76 77.85 20.00 16.61
CA ILE A 76 76.51 19.68 17.12
C ILE A 76 75.44 20.54 16.44
N SER A 77 75.69 21.85 16.31
CA SER A 77 74.77 22.77 15.62
C SER A 77 74.58 22.40 14.16
N GLY A 78 75.66 22.05 13.47
CA GLY A 78 75.62 21.57 12.09
C GLY A 78 74.81 20.27 11.95
N ILE A 79 74.99 19.32 12.87
CA ILE A 79 74.21 18.07 12.91
C ILE A 79 72.72 18.35 13.15
N LEU A 80 72.37 19.20 14.12
CA LEU A 80 70.98 19.59 14.41
C LEU A 80 70.32 20.27 13.21
N TYR A 81 71.03 21.18 12.54
CA TYR A 81 70.55 21.80 11.30
C TYR A 81 70.31 20.77 10.18
N LEU A 82 71.21 19.79 10.01
CA LEU A 82 71.03 18.72 9.02
C LEU A 82 69.83 17.82 9.36
N ILE A 83 69.62 17.49 10.63
CA ILE A 83 68.44 16.75 11.11
C ILE A 83 67.16 17.55 10.81
N GLU A 84 67.12 18.83 11.16
CA GLU A 84 65.97 19.69 10.90
C GLU A 84 65.68 19.81 9.39
N LYS A 85 66.71 20.04 8.58
CA LYS A 85 66.59 20.09 7.12
C LYS A 85 66.03 18.78 6.56
N GLN A 86 66.45 17.64 7.11
CA GLN A 86 65.93 16.33 6.70
C GLN A 86 64.48 16.11 7.15
N VAL A 87 64.13 16.52 8.37
CA VAL A 87 62.76 16.47 8.90
C VAL A 87 61.83 17.36 8.08
N ASN A 88 62.22 18.60 7.77
CA ASN A 88 61.45 19.51 6.94
C ASN A 88 61.27 18.98 5.51
N ARG A 89 62.31 18.39 4.91
CA ARG A 89 62.18 17.68 3.62
C ARG A 89 61.18 16.52 3.68
N ARG A 90 61.17 15.74 4.77
CA ARG A 90 60.19 14.66 4.96
C ARG A 90 58.77 15.21 5.14
N ARG A 91 58.59 16.26 5.93
CA ARG A 91 57.30 16.95 6.12
C ARG A 91 56.77 17.50 4.80
N GLU A 92 57.65 18.09 3.99
CA GLU A 92 57.31 18.58 2.66
C GLU A 92 56.87 17.47 1.73
N LYS A 93 57.63 16.38 1.65
CA LYS A 93 57.24 15.22 0.85
C LYS A 93 55.92 14.62 1.33
N ASN A 94 55.69 14.54 2.63
CA ASN A 94 54.44 14.04 3.20
C ASN A 94 53.25 14.97 2.87
N TYR A 95 53.44 16.29 2.96
CA TYR A 95 52.42 17.27 2.59
C TYR A 95 52.08 17.21 1.10
N GLU A 96 53.09 17.14 0.22
CA GLU A 96 52.87 17.00 -1.24
C GLU A 96 52.18 15.67 -1.58
N ASN A 97 52.53 14.58 -0.91
CA ASN A 97 51.84 13.30 -1.05
C ASN A 97 50.38 13.40 -0.58
N ALA A 98 50.11 14.02 0.58
CA ALA A 98 48.76 14.22 1.10
C ALA A 98 47.92 15.12 0.17
N LYS A 99 48.52 16.18 -0.38
CA LYS A 99 47.90 17.06 -1.37
C LYS A 99 47.60 16.34 -2.69
N SER A 100 48.52 15.51 -3.17
CA SER A 100 48.29 14.66 -4.35
C SER A 100 47.16 13.66 -4.12
N GLN A 101 47.15 13.00 -2.96
CA GLN A 101 46.07 12.08 -2.58
C GLN A 101 44.72 12.80 -2.44
N TYR A 102 44.71 14.00 -1.86
CA TYR A 102 43.53 14.85 -1.77
C TYR A 102 42.95 15.20 -3.16
N HIS A 103 43.78 15.60 -4.13
CA HIS A 103 43.27 15.89 -5.48
C HIS A 103 42.68 14.65 -6.17
N LYS A 104 43.29 13.47 -5.98
CA LYS A 104 42.75 12.21 -6.51
C LYS A 104 41.39 11.87 -5.87
N THR A 105 41.28 12.00 -4.55
CA THR A 105 40.02 11.73 -3.85
C THR A 105 38.96 12.80 -4.13
N LEU A 106 39.35 14.05 -4.38
CA LEU A 106 38.46 15.15 -4.79
C LEU A 106 37.84 14.87 -6.15
N SER A 107 38.63 14.50 -7.16
CA SER A 107 38.09 14.14 -8.48
C SER A 107 37.12 12.96 -8.40
N SER A 108 37.46 11.91 -7.64
CA SER A 108 36.54 10.78 -7.40
C SER A 108 35.28 11.20 -6.63
N TYR A 109 35.38 12.16 -5.71
CA TYR A 109 34.24 12.73 -4.99
C TYR A 109 33.31 13.49 -5.93
N GLU A 110 33.84 14.33 -6.82
CA GLU A 110 33.06 15.09 -7.81
C GLU A 110 32.26 14.18 -8.74
N ASP A 111 32.88 13.10 -9.24
CA ASP A 111 32.20 12.09 -10.06
C ASP A 111 31.05 11.40 -9.29
N ARG A 112 31.30 11.03 -8.03
CA ARG A 112 30.26 10.44 -7.17
C ARG A 112 29.15 11.43 -6.88
N LEU A 113 29.48 12.70 -6.66
CA LEU A 113 28.50 13.77 -6.38
C LEU A 113 27.61 14.01 -7.60
N LYS A 114 28.19 14.01 -8.81
CA LYS A 114 27.43 14.10 -10.06
C LYS A 114 26.44 12.95 -10.21
N LYS A 115 26.90 11.70 -10.03
CA LYS A 115 26.04 10.50 -10.08
C LYS A 115 24.92 10.54 -9.03
N TYR A 116 25.25 10.99 -7.82
CA TYR A 116 24.28 11.18 -6.74
C TYR A 116 23.20 12.21 -7.12
N ASN A 117 23.59 13.36 -7.68
CA ASN A 117 22.65 14.39 -8.10
C ASN A 117 21.73 13.91 -9.24
N GLU A 118 22.28 13.23 -10.24
CA GLU A 118 21.52 12.63 -11.34
C GLU A 118 20.52 11.59 -10.82
N SER A 119 20.96 10.71 -9.92
CA SER A 119 20.12 9.66 -9.34
C SER A 119 19.04 10.23 -8.41
N SER A 120 19.34 11.30 -7.66
CA SER A 120 18.39 11.99 -6.78
C SER A 120 17.34 12.79 -7.56
N ALA A 121 17.73 13.37 -8.70
CA ALA A 121 16.79 14.00 -9.61
C ALA A 121 15.86 12.95 -10.25
N HIS A 122 16.42 11.82 -10.69
CA HIS A 122 15.66 10.72 -11.28
C HIS A 122 14.70 10.06 -10.28
N SER A 123 15.11 9.85 -9.03
CA SER A 123 14.24 9.28 -7.98
C SER A 123 13.08 10.19 -7.58
N SER A 124 13.15 11.48 -7.93
CA SER A 124 12.09 12.46 -7.72
C SER A 124 11.11 12.57 -8.91
N ASP A 125 11.39 11.88 -10.02
CA ASP A 125 10.51 11.85 -11.19
C ASP A 125 9.21 11.10 -10.85
N SER A 126 8.07 11.73 -11.16
CA SER A 126 6.73 11.17 -10.94
C SER A 126 6.53 9.76 -11.51
N LYS A 127 7.11 9.46 -12.69
CA LYS A 127 6.99 8.14 -13.33
C LYS A 127 7.80 7.09 -12.59
N VAL A 128 8.97 7.47 -12.09
CA VAL A 128 9.83 6.59 -11.29
C VAL A 128 9.18 6.29 -9.95
N ILE A 129 8.62 7.31 -9.30
CA ILE A 129 7.85 7.16 -8.07
C ILE A 129 6.66 6.22 -8.29
N GLU A 130 5.91 6.40 -9.38
CA GLU A 130 4.75 5.55 -9.65
C GLU A 130 5.15 4.11 -9.94
N SER A 131 6.18 3.88 -10.77
CA SER A 131 6.70 2.52 -11.03
C SER A 131 7.21 1.84 -9.76
N TYR A 132 7.85 2.58 -8.85
CA TYR A 132 8.26 2.06 -7.55
C TYR A 132 7.05 1.63 -6.70
N ARG A 133 6.00 2.46 -6.66
CA ARG A 133 4.76 2.15 -5.94
C ARG A 133 4.00 0.99 -6.57
N GLU A 134 3.98 0.87 -7.89
CA GLU A 134 3.42 -0.28 -8.61
C GLU A 134 4.05 -1.59 -8.16
N GLY A 135 5.39 -1.63 -8.04
CA GLY A 135 6.10 -2.79 -7.51
C GLY A 135 5.67 -3.14 -6.08
N MET A 136 5.57 -2.13 -5.20
CA MET A 136 5.10 -2.34 -3.83
C MET A 136 3.64 -2.82 -3.75
N ARG A 137 2.75 -2.29 -4.61
CA ARG A 137 1.36 -2.75 -4.69
C ARG A 137 1.27 -4.19 -5.17
N ALA A 138 2.04 -4.56 -6.19
CA ALA A 138 2.09 -5.93 -6.67
C ALA A 138 2.54 -6.91 -5.57
N ASP A 139 3.51 -6.54 -4.75
CA ASP A 139 3.94 -7.36 -3.62
C ASP A 139 2.89 -7.44 -2.49
N LEU A 140 2.17 -6.35 -2.23
CA LEU A 140 1.03 -6.36 -1.31
C LEU A 140 -0.08 -7.29 -1.80
N PHE A 141 -0.47 -7.19 -3.07
CA PHE A 141 -1.52 -8.01 -3.66
C PHE A 141 -1.10 -9.49 -3.79
N ARG A 142 0.18 -9.77 -4.01
CA ARG A 142 0.69 -11.15 -3.99
C ARG A 142 0.45 -11.84 -2.65
N LYS A 143 0.51 -11.12 -1.52
CA LYS A 143 0.22 -11.70 -0.21
C LYS A 143 -1.20 -12.27 -0.11
N ALA A 144 -2.16 -11.68 -0.82
CA ALA A 144 -3.54 -12.16 -0.87
C ALA A 144 -3.65 -13.58 -1.42
N SER A 145 -2.75 -13.97 -2.33
CA SER A 145 -2.77 -15.29 -2.97
C SER A 145 -2.36 -16.46 -2.08
N TYR A 146 -1.82 -16.20 -0.88
CA TYR A 146 -1.42 -17.26 0.07
C TYR A 146 -2.58 -17.82 0.88
N LEU A 147 -3.78 -17.23 0.80
CA LEU A 147 -4.93 -17.75 1.52
C LEU A 147 -5.44 -19.03 0.86
N ARG A 148 -5.55 -20.10 1.66
CA ARG A 148 -6.08 -21.39 1.21
C ARG A 148 -7.58 -21.27 0.96
N GLN A 149 -7.96 -21.57 -0.28
CA GLN A 149 -9.34 -21.67 -0.72
C GLN A 149 -9.80 -23.12 -0.59
N THR A 150 -10.93 -23.34 0.07
CA THR A 150 -11.60 -24.65 0.11
C THR A 150 -13.00 -24.51 -0.45
N SER A 151 -13.40 -25.42 -1.36
CA SER A 151 -14.76 -25.45 -1.89
C SER A 151 -15.75 -25.68 -0.76
N PHE A 152 -16.72 -24.78 -0.61
CA PHE A 152 -17.79 -24.88 0.37
C PHE A 152 -19.09 -24.49 -0.30
N SER A 153 -20.02 -25.44 -0.42
CA SER A 153 -21.35 -25.18 -0.98
C SER A 153 -22.28 -24.75 0.15
N ALA A 154 -22.47 -23.43 0.29
CA ALA A 154 -23.61 -22.90 1.03
C ALA A 154 -24.85 -22.88 0.13
N LYS A 155 -26.04 -22.89 0.74
CA LYS A 155 -27.27 -22.57 0.00
C LYS A 155 -27.28 -21.07 -0.27
N LYS A 156 -27.04 -20.69 -1.52
CA LYS A 156 -27.15 -19.31 -1.97
C LYS A 156 -28.59 -18.86 -2.16
N GLY A 157 -28.82 -17.57 -1.94
CA GLY A 157 -30.05 -16.90 -2.32
C GLY A 157 -30.14 -16.69 -3.84
N ILE A 158 -31.36 -16.54 -4.35
CA ILE A 158 -31.63 -16.32 -5.78
C ILE A 158 -30.96 -15.03 -6.30
N ILE A 159 -30.84 -14.02 -5.45
CA ILE A 159 -30.23 -12.72 -5.78
C ILE A 159 -28.73 -12.85 -5.99
N GLU A 160 -28.06 -13.64 -5.15
CA GLU A 160 -26.62 -13.89 -5.30
C GLU A 160 -26.34 -14.54 -6.65
N HIS A 161 -27.19 -15.50 -7.07
CA HIS A 161 -27.08 -16.12 -8.39
C HIS A 161 -27.24 -15.10 -9.54
N GLU A 162 -28.25 -14.24 -9.51
CA GLU A 162 -28.43 -13.23 -10.56
C GLU A 162 -27.27 -12.23 -10.62
N PHE A 163 -26.73 -11.83 -9.47
CA PHE A 163 -25.60 -10.91 -9.45
C PHE A 163 -24.29 -11.57 -9.89
N ILE A 164 -24.07 -12.86 -9.55
CA ILE A 164 -22.97 -13.67 -10.09
C ILE A 164 -23.01 -13.65 -11.62
N ASP A 165 -24.18 -13.89 -12.21
CA ASP A 165 -24.33 -13.92 -13.67
C ASP A 165 -23.98 -12.57 -14.29
N GLU A 166 -24.42 -11.45 -13.68
CA GLU A 166 -24.05 -10.12 -14.15
C GLU A 166 -22.55 -9.84 -14.01
N LEU A 167 -21.93 -10.23 -12.89
CA LEU A 167 -20.49 -10.08 -12.68
C LEU A 167 -19.68 -10.90 -13.70
N ILE A 168 -20.05 -12.15 -13.95
CA ILE A 168 -19.34 -13.04 -14.89
C ILE A 168 -19.34 -12.46 -16.31
N LYS A 169 -20.41 -11.77 -16.73
CA LYS A 169 -20.46 -11.09 -18.05
C LYS A 169 -19.33 -10.06 -18.20
N HIS A 170 -19.00 -9.33 -17.15
CA HIS A 170 -18.02 -8.24 -17.18
C HIS A 170 -16.62 -8.68 -16.75
N PHE A 171 -16.54 -9.71 -15.90
CA PHE A 171 -15.34 -10.28 -15.30
C PHE A 171 -15.21 -11.80 -15.58
N PRO A 172 -15.19 -12.23 -16.85
CA PRO A 172 -15.18 -13.64 -17.24
C PRO A 172 -13.92 -14.36 -16.76
N GLY A 173 -14.11 -15.39 -15.92
CA GLY A 173 -13.03 -16.21 -15.36
C GLY A 173 -12.26 -15.54 -14.21
N GLN A 174 -12.72 -14.40 -13.69
CA GLN A 174 -12.14 -13.73 -12.52
C GLN A 174 -12.99 -13.87 -11.25
N VAL A 175 -14.26 -14.27 -11.39
CA VAL A 175 -15.21 -14.38 -10.28
C VAL A 175 -15.16 -15.79 -9.72
N SER A 176 -14.99 -15.87 -8.41
CA SER A 176 -15.07 -17.11 -7.64
C SER A 176 -16.15 -16.98 -6.58
N HIS A 177 -16.82 -18.09 -6.33
CA HIS A 177 -17.95 -18.18 -5.43
C HIS A 177 -18.00 -19.59 -4.82
N ASP A 178 -18.72 -19.79 -3.71
CA ASP A 178 -18.74 -21.09 -2.99
C ASP A 178 -17.35 -21.53 -2.49
N VAL A 179 -16.61 -20.58 -1.92
CA VAL A 179 -15.28 -20.79 -1.37
C VAL A 179 -15.24 -20.29 0.06
N SER A 180 -14.63 -21.09 0.92
CA SER A 180 -14.22 -20.67 2.25
C SER A 180 -12.74 -20.30 2.24
N ILE A 181 -12.43 -19.20 2.93
CA ILE A 181 -11.08 -18.67 3.09
C ILE A 181 -10.61 -18.98 4.51
N ALA A 182 -9.58 -19.81 4.62
CA ALA A 182 -9.07 -20.25 5.92
C ALA A 182 -8.16 -19.19 6.57
N ASN A 183 -8.38 -18.95 7.87
CA ASN A 183 -7.49 -18.15 8.71
C ASN A 183 -6.30 -19.01 9.22
N GLY A 184 -5.47 -19.49 8.28
CA GLY A 184 -4.30 -20.34 8.57
C GLY A 184 -4.45 -21.80 8.12
N ALA A 185 -3.35 -22.55 8.18
CA ALA A 185 -3.23 -23.86 7.52
C ALA A 185 -4.15 -24.97 8.09
N MET A 186 -4.64 -24.82 9.33
CA MET A 186 -5.44 -25.85 10.03
C MET A 186 -6.71 -25.34 10.72
N ASP A 187 -7.08 -24.07 10.59
CA ASP A 187 -8.20 -23.49 11.34
C ASP A 187 -9.51 -23.58 10.55
N ILE A 188 -10.16 -24.75 10.63
CA ILE A 188 -11.46 -25.02 9.98
C ILE A 188 -12.59 -24.27 10.70
N GLU A 189 -12.42 -23.92 11.98
CA GLU A 189 -13.45 -23.27 12.80
C GLU A 189 -13.53 -21.75 12.57
N ARG A 190 -12.52 -21.14 11.94
CA ARG A 190 -12.44 -19.69 11.70
C ARG A 190 -12.31 -19.35 10.21
N GLN A 191 -13.10 -20.03 9.39
CA GLN A 191 -13.19 -19.72 7.96
C GLN A 191 -14.13 -18.54 7.72
N TYR A 192 -13.70 -17.60 6.89
CA TYR A 192 -14.59 -16.58 6.34
C TYR A 192 -15.09 -17.04 4.98
N GLN A 193 -16.39 -16.99 4.79
CA GLN A 193 -17.03 -17.27 3.52
C GLN A 193 -17.48 -15.94 2.93
N PRO A 194 -16.73 -15.38 1.95
CA PRO A 194 -17.22 -14.23 1.21
C PRO A 194 -18.44 -14.64 0.37
N ASP A 195 -19.40 -13.73 0.17
CA ASP A 195 -20.52 -13.99 -0.74
C ASP A 195 -19.96 -14.26 -2.15
N LEU A 196 -19.03 -13.39 -2.55
CA LEU A 196 -18.33 -13.41 -3.82
C LEU A 196 -16.90 -12.90 -3.64
N PHE A 197 -15.97 -13.39 -4.46
CA PHE A 197 -14.71 -12.68 -4.61
C PHE A 197 -14.22 -12.65 -6.06
N LEU A 198 -13.46 -11.62 -6.35
CA LEU A 198 -12.90 -11.37 -7.67
C LEU A 198 -11.38 -11.30 -7.60
N VAL A 199 -10.70 -11.95 -8.52
CA VAL A 199 -9.24 -11.87 -8.67
C VAL A 199 -8.89 -11.14 -9.96
N VAL A 200 -8.11 -10.06 -9.86
CA VAL A 200 -7.54 -9.36 -11.01
C VAL A 200 -6.19 -10.00 -11.35
N PRO A 201 -6.10 -10.89 -12.35
CA PRO A 201 -4.93 -11.74 -12.55
C PRO A 201 -3.66 -10.96 -12.90
N GLU A 202 -3.79 -9.77 -13.50
CA GLU A 202 -2.66 -8.93 -13.90
C GLU A 202 -1.86 -8.40 -12.71
N THR A 203 -2.53 -8.22 -11.56
CA THR A 203 -1.92 -7.62 -10.36
C THR A 203 -1.96 -8.54 -9.15
N GLY A 204 -2.76 -9.60 -9.20
CA GLY A 204 -3.08 -10.43 -8.05
C GLY A 204 -4.00 -9.75 -7.04
N LEU A 205 -4.63 -8.61 -7.38
CA LEU A 205 -5.59 -7.95 -6.50
C LEU A 205 -6.79 -8.87 -6.28
N HIS A 206 -7.03 -9.22 -5.02
CA HIS A 206 -8.23 -9.93 -4.60
C HIS A 206 -9.24 -8.94 -4.01
N ILE A 207 -10.50 -9.09 -4.39
CA ILE A 207 -11.60 -8.26 -3.94
C ILE A 207 -12.65 -9.16 -3.29
N ASP A 208 -12.83 -9.00 -1.99
CA ASP A 208 -13.98 -9.52 -1.26
C ASP A 208 -15.20 -8.66 -1.59
N ILE A 209 -16.27 -9.27 -2.06
CA ILE A 209 -17.52 -8.60 -2.44
C ILE A 209 -18.63 -9.15 -1.56
N GLU A 210 -19.20 -8.27 -0.75
CA GLU A 210 -20.23 -8.63 0.24
C GLU A 210 -21.54 -7.90 -0.08
N ILE A 211 -22.66 -8.61 0.14
CA ILE A 211 -24.01 -8.16 -0.13
C ILE A 211 -24.73 -8.07 1.21
N ASP A 212 -24.77 -6.87 1.78
CA ASP A 212 -25.31 -6.64 3.10
C ASP A 212 -26.83 -6.59 3.06
N GLU A 213 -27.45 -7.55 3.75
CA GLU A 213 -28.89 -7.60 3.93
C GLU A 213 -29.24 -7.10 5.34
N PRO A 214 -30.31 -6.31 5.51
CA PRO A 214 -30.62 -5.72 6.81
C PRO A 214 -31.06 -6.77 7.84
N TYR A 215 -31.67 -7.86 7.39
CA TYR A 215 -32.17 -8.94 8.25
C TYR A 215 -32.33 -10.24 7.47
N ASN A 216 -32.32 -11.37 8.19
CA ASN A 216 -32.59 -12.68 7.63
C ASN A 216 -34.08 -12.83 7.27
N MET A 217 -34.40 -13.23 6.03
CA MET A 217 -35.79 -13.37 5.56
C MET A 217 -36.62 -14.39 6.34
N LYS A 218 -36.00 -15.41 6.94
CA LYS A 218 -36.70 -16.51 7.62
C LYS A 218 -37.26 -16.10 8.98
N ASP A 219 -36.51 -15.34 9.76
CA ASP A 219 -36.83 -15.03 11.16
C ASP A 219 -36.82 -13.52 11.48
N GLY A 220 -36.44 -12.67 10.52
CA GLY A 220 -36.37 -11.22 10.69
C GLY A 220 -35.20 -10.76 11.56
N HIS A 221 -34.25 -11.64 11.89
CA HIS A 221 -33.11 -11.28 12.72
C HIS A 221 -32.15 -10.34 11.97
N PRO A 222 -31.74 -9.20 12.56
CA PRO A 222 -30.71 -8.34 11.97
C PRO A 222 -29.38 -9.06 11.82
N ILE A 223 -28.80 -9.06 10.62
CA ILE A 223 -27.57 -9.81 10.32
C ILE A 223 -26.39 -8.90 9.97
N HIS A 224 -26.60 -7.85 9.18
CA HIS A 224 -25.63 -6.79 8.94
C HIS A 224 -26.15 -5.49 9.52
N TYR A 225 -25.30 -4.72 10.22
CA TYR A 225 -25.63 -3.38 10.70
C TYR A 225 -24.37 -2.67 11.22
N GLU A 226 -24.47 -1.34 11.34
CA GLU A 226 -23.38 -0.52 11.87
C GLU A 226 -22.89 -1.01 13.24
N GLY A 227 -21.60 -1.29 13.34
CA GLY A 227 -20.93 -1.65 14.58
C GLY A 227 -21.05 -3.13 14.99
N ILE A 228 -21.57 -4.01 14.14
CA ILE A 228 -21.55 -5.46 14.42
C ILE A 228 -20.09 -5.99 14.35
N ALA A 229 -19.70 -6.74 15.38
CA ALA A 229 -18.32 -7.23 15.50
C ALA A 229 -17.95 -8.27 14.42
N SER A 230 -18.91 -9.06 13.93
CA SER A 230 -18.67 -10.05 12.87
C SER A 230 -18.15 -9.40 11.60
N ASP A 231 -18.79 -8.32 11.15
CA ASP A 231 -18.41 -7.59 9.93
C ASP A 231 -17.07 -6.88 10.13
N ALA A 232 -16.86 -6.26 11.30
CA ALA A 232 -15.58 -5.62 11.62
C ALA A 232 -14.41 -6.62 11.62
N ASN A 233 -14.58 -7.80 12.22
CA ASN A 233 -13.55 -8.84 12.28
C ASN A 233 -13.24 -9.43 10.89
N ARG A 234 -14.28 -9.66 10.08
CA ARG A 234 -14.16 -10.11 8.69
C ARG A 234 -13.40 -9.09 7.85
N ASN A 235 -13.81 -7.83 7.90
CA ASN A 235 -13.17 -6.75 7.16
C ASN A 235 -11.69 -6.64 7.52
N ALA A 236 -11.37 -6.64 8.83
CA ALA A 236 -10.00 -6.59 9.30
C ALA A 236 -9.16 -7.78 8.81
N PHE A 237 -9.73 -9.00 8.80
CA PHE A 237 -9.07 -10.18 8.28
C PHE A 237 -8.67 -10.01 6.81
N PHE A 238 -9.60 -9.62 5.94
CA PHE A 238 -9.31 -9.45 4.51
C PHE A 238 -8.32 -8.32 4.25
N GLN A 239 -8.48 -7.17 4.91
CA GLN A 239 -7.57 -6.02 4.76
C GLN A 239 -6.12 -6.36 5.16
N GLN A 240 -5.94 -7.08 6.28
CA GLN A 240 -4.62 -7.51 6.75
C GLN A 240 -3.92 -8.48 5.78
N HIS A 241 -4.70 -9.23 5.01
CA HIS A 241 -4.19 -10.18 4.02
C HIS A 241 -4.06 -9.59 2.61
N GLY A 242 -4.18 -8.27 2.45
CA GLY A 242 -3.96 -7.62 1.17
C GLY A 242 -5.18 -7.62 0.24
N TRP A 243 -6.36 -7.99 0.75
CA TRP A 243 -7.62 -7.98 0.00
C TRP A 243 -8.30 -6.61 0.12
N LEU A 244 -8.92 -6.18 -0.98
CA LEU A 244 -9.86 -5.08 -0.98
C LEU A 244 -11.23 -5.62 -0.56
N VAL A 245 -11.96 -4.91 0.28
CA VAL A 245 -13.36 -5.27 0.61
C VAL A 245 -14.30 -4.24 -0.01
N VAL A 246 -15.30 -4.72 -0.75
CA VAL A 246 -16.38 -3.91 -1.31
C VAL A 246 -17.70 -4.45 -0.80
N ARG A 247 -18.42 -3.67 0.00
CA ARG A 247 -19.75 -4.05 0.50
C ARG A 247 -20.83 -3.23 -0.22
N PHE A 248 -21.84 -3.91 -0.73
CA PHE A 248 -23.05 -3.29 -1.28
C PHE A 248 -24.22 -3.56 -0.36
N ALA A 249 -25.20 -2.66 -0.31
CA ALA A 249 -26.51 -3.03 0.20
C ALA A 249 -27.18 -3.99 -0.80
N GLU A 250 -27.91 -5.00 -0.31
CA GLU A 250 -28.68 -5.92 -1.15
C GLU A 250 -29.55 -5.17 -2.18
N GLU A 251 -30.21 -4.09 -1.76
CA GLU A 251 -31.05 -3.28 -2.66
C GLU A 251 -30.28 -2.72 -3.86
N GLN A 252 -29.00 -2.32 -3.69
CA GLN A 252 -28.18 -1.84 -4.80
C GLN A 252 -27.91 -2.95 -5.80
N VAL A 253 -27.62 -4.15 -5.31
CA VAL A 253 -27.37 -5.33 -6.14
C VAL A 253 -28.64 -5.72 -6.90
N VAL A 254 -29.80 -5.72 -6.24
CA VAL A 254 -31.07 -6.07 -6.87
C VAL A 254 -31.49 -5.05 -7.92
N ARG A 255 -31.46 -3.75 -7.59
CA ARG A 255 -31.97 -2.69 -8.47
C ARG A 255 -30.97 -2.25 -9.54
N HIS A 256 -29.67 -2.32 -9.26
CA HIS A 256 -28.61 -1.72 -10.06
C HIS A 256 -27.38 -2.64 -10.24
N PRO A 257 -27.56 -3.93 -10.62
CA PRO A 257 -26.45 -4.90 -10.64
C PRO A 257 -25.33 -4.48 -11.61
N LYS A 258 -25.68 -3.87 -12.75
CA LYS A 258 -24.71 -3.39 -13.74
C LYS A 258 -23.91 -2.21 -13.21
N GLU A 259 -24.54 -1.27 -12.51
CA GLU A 259 -23.86 -0.15 -11.87
C GLU A 259 -22.94 -0.62 -10.74
N CYS A 260 -23.30 -1.66 -9.99
CA CYS A 260 -22.42 -2.31 -9.02
C CYS A 260 -21.17 -2.89 -9.70
N CYS A 261 -21.34 -3.61 -10.83
CA CYS A 261 -20.20 -4.10 -11.63
C CYS A 261 -19.30 -2.96 -12.11
N LYS A 262 -19.90 -1.86 -12.56
CA LYS A 262 -19.17 -0.66 -13.00
C LYS A 262 -18.41 0.01 -11.86
N PHE A 263 -18.99 0.03 -10.67
CA PHE A 263 -18.33 0.51 -9.46
C PHE A 263 -17.08 -0.31 -9.17
N ILE A 264 -17.18 -1.65 -9.16
CA ILE A 264 -16.03 -2.55 -8.98
C ILE A 264 -14.96 -2.29 -10.04
N ALA A 265 -15.34 -2.18 -11.32
CA ALA A 265 -14.40 -1.89 -12.41
C ALA A 265 -13.68 -0.54 -12.24
N SER A 266 -14.37 0.46 -11.69
CA SER A 266 -13.79 1.77 -11.40
C SER A 266 -12.76 1.68 -10.27
N ILE A 267 -13.06 0.91 -9.22
CA ILE A 267 -12.09 0.67 -8.13
C ILE A 267 -10.87 -0.11 -8.65
N ILE A 268 -11.05 -1.13 -9.50
CA ILE A 268 -9.93 -1.84 -10.12
C ILE A 268 -9.02 -0.86 -10.86
N ARG A 269 -9.59 0.03 -11.69
CA ARG A 269 -8.83 1.08 -12.38
C ARG A 269 -8.07 1.95 -11.39
N ASP A 270 -8.72 2.42 -10.32
CA ASP A 270 -8.10 3.35 -9.37
C ASP A 270 -6.98 2.69 -8.55
N MET A 271 -7.10 1.39 -8.29
CA MET A 271 -6.12 0.62 -7.52
C MET A 271 -4.94 0.11 -8.37
N THR A 272 -5.16 -0.15 -9.66
CA THR A 272 -4.22 -0.88 -10.53
C THR A 272 -3.84 -0.17 -11.82
N GLY A 273 -4.55 0.89 -12.20
CA GLY A 273 -4.43 1.53 -13.51
C GLY A 273 -5.12 0.75 -14.66
N ILE A 274 -5.66 -0.43 -14.41
CA ILE A 274 -6.23 -1.29 -15.46
C ILE A 274 -7.63 -0.80 -15.85
N THR A 275 -7.76 -0.28 -17.06
CA THR A 275 -9.00 0.34 -17.56
C THR A 275 -9.91 -0.61 -18.32
N LYS A 276 -9.41 -1.78 -18.78
CA LYS A 276 -10.16 -2.69 -19.66
C LYS A 276 -11.50 -3.16 -19.07
N TYR A 277 -11.59 -3.35 -17.76
CA TYR A 277 -12.81 -3.79 -17.09
C TYR A 277 -13.90 -2.72 -17.16
N LEU A 278 -13.52 -1.45 -17.01
CA LEU A 278 -14.45 -0.34 -17.08
C LEU A 278 -14.99 -0.16 -18.50
N TYR A 279 -14.15 -0.32 -19.53
CA TYR A 279 -14.58 -0.20 -20.93
C TYR A 279 -15.55 -1.28 -21.39
N ARG A 280 -15.61 -2.43 -20.70
CA ARG A 280 -16.61 -3.48 -20.98
C ARG A 280 -18.03 -3.08 -20.56
N ILE A 281 -18.15 -2.11 -19.65
CA ILE A 281 -19.42 -1.74 -19.04
C ILE A 281 -19.88 -0.38 -19.57
N SER A 282 -20.83 -0.41 -20.50
CA SER A 282 -21.41 0.80 -21.10
C SER A 282 -22.35 1.53 -20.16
N GLY A 283 -22.45 2.86 -20.30
CA GLY A 283 -23.39 3.73 -19.60
C GLY A 283 -22.70 4.71 -18.64
N SER A 284 -23.36 5.82 -18.31
CA SER A 284 -22.84 6.85 -17.38
C SER A 284 -23.39 6.74 -15.96
N ALA A 285 -24.40 5.90 -15.73
CA ALA A 285 -25.02 5.71 -14.43
C ALA A 285 -23.99 5.29 -13.36
N VAL A 286 -24.28 5.72 -12.13
CA VAL A 286 -23.50 5.44 -10.91
C VAL A 286 -24.45 4.74 -9.95
N VAL A 287 -23.93 3.76 -9.22
CA VAL A 287 -24.71 3.06 -8.19
C VAL A 287 -25.22 4.07 -7.14
N PRO A 288 -26.54 4.14 -6.89
CA PRO A 288 -27.08 5.06 -5.90
C PRO A 288 -26.55 4.75 -4.51
N LYS A 289 -26.26 5.77 -3.70
CA LYS A 289 -25.84 5.55 -2.31
C LYS A 289 -27.02 5.09 -1.47
N VAL A 290 -26.81 4.07 -0.64
CA VAL A 290 -27.79 3.61 0.35
C VAL A 290 -27.21 3.87 1.73
N LYS A 291 -27.97 4.51 2.62
CA LYS A 291 -27.52 4.75 4.00
C LYS A 291 -27.30 3.40 4.69
N THR A 292 -26.20 3.25 5.41
CA THR A 292 -26.06 2.12 6.33
C THR A 292 -27.12 2.20 7.43
N TRP A 293 -27.47 1.05 7.98
CA TRP A 293 -28.51 0.95 9.00
C TRP A 293 -27.93 0.47 10.33
N THR A 294 -28.42 1.07 11.40
CA THR A 294 -28.23 0.60 12.77
C THR A 294 -29.04 -0.67 13.02
N ARG A 295 -28.72 -1.39 14.11
CA ARG A 295 -29.50 -2.57 14.53
C ARG A 295 -30.99 -2.25 14.71
N ALA A 296 -31.33 -1.07 15.23
CA ALA A 296 -32.71 -0.66 15.45
C ALA A 296 -33.45 -0.37 14.12
N GLU A 297 -32.77 0.23 13.15
CA GLU A 297 -33.29 0.43 11.79
C GLU A 297 -33.52 -0.91 11.10
N ALA A 298 -32.59 -1.86 11.20
CA ALA A 298 -32.74 -3.22 10.67
C ALA A 298 -33.97 -3.96 11.25
N ILE A 299 -34.21 -3.85 12.56
CA ILE A 299 -35.43 -4.41 13.19
C ILE A 299 -36.69 -3.76 12.62
N THR A 300 -36.64 -2.45 12.38
CA THR A 300 -37.78 -1.71 11.81
C THR A 300 -38.01 -2.12 10.35
N MET A 301 -36.95 -2.29 9.58
CA MET A 301 -36.98 -2.81 8.21
C MET A 301 -37.59 -4.22 8.16
N ALA A 302 -37.22 -5.10 9.10
CA ALA A 302 -37.79 -6.44 9.20
C ALA A 302 -39.30 -6.40 9.48
N ARG A 303 -39.73 -5.59 10.46
CA ARG A 303 -41.17 -5.41 10.79
C ARG A 303 -42.00 -4.89 9.61
N ASN A 304 -41.40 -4.02 8.79
CA ASN A 304 -42.06 -3.41 7.64
C ASN A 304 -41.88 -4.22 6.35
N ASN A 305 -41.26 -5.41 6.41
CA ASN A 305 -40.92 -6.21 5.24
C ASN A 305 -40.17 -5.41 4.16
N TYR A 306 -39.21 -4.58 4.57
CA TYR A 306 -38.50 -3.64 3.69
C TYR A 306 -37.90 -4.33 2.45
N ARG A 307 -37.32 -5.53 2.60
CA ARG A 307 -36.75 -6.29 1.46
C ARG A 307 -37.77 -6.50 0.35
N ASN A 308 -39.06 -6.67 0.68
CA ASN A 308 -40.12 -6.89 -0.31
C ASN A 308 -40.32 -5.70 -1.26
N THR A 309 -39.92 -4.49 -0.86
CA THR A 309 -40.07 -3.28 -1.67
C THR A 309 -39.17 -3.25 -2.91
N TYR A 310 -38.12 -4.08 -2.94
CA TYR A 310 -37.20 -4.19 -4.07
C TYR A 310 -37.06 -5.60 -4.61
N LEU A 311 -37.27 -6.64 -3.80
CA LEU A 311 -37.31 -8.03 -4.29
C LEU A 311 -38.52 -8.25 -5.18
N TYR A 312 -39.70 -7.84 -4.69
CA TYR A 312 -40.95 -7.97 -5.43
C TYR A 312 -41.37 -6.64 -6.05
N ALA A 313 -40.41 -5.85 -6.54
CA ALA A 313 -40.74 -4.74 -7.43
C ALA A 313 -40.77 -5.25 -8.88
N PRO A 314 -41.76 -4.86 -9.71
CA PRO A 314 -41.75 -5.21 -11.12
C PRO A 314 -40.55 -4.56 -11.80
N SER A 315 -39.78 -5.35 -12.55
CA SER A 315 -38.82 -4.83 -13.52
C SER A 315 -39.59 -4.00 -14.57
N PRO A 316 -39.11 -2.81 -14.98
CA PRO A 316 -39.82 -1.93 -15.91
C PRO A 316 -40.00 -2.48 -17.34
N GLU A 317 -39.60 -3.72 -17.64
CA GLU A 317 -39.51 -4.25 -19.01
C GLU A 317 -40.54 -5.31 -19.43
N VAL A 318 -41.56 -5.66 -18.65
CA VAL A 318 -42.51 -6.73 -19.07
C VAL A 318 -43.87 -6.20 -19.51
N GLY A 319 -44.16 -6.37 -20.80
CA GLY A 319 -45.43 -6.00 -21.44
C GLY A 319 -46.48 -7.11 -21.55
N ASN A 320 -47.67 -6.63 -21.89
CA ASN A 320 -48.89 -7.26 -22.44
C ASN A 320 -49.90 -7.98 -21.53
N LYS A 321 -49.58 -8.28 -20.27
CA LYS A 321 -50.59 -8.62 -19.26
C LYS A 321 -50.21 -7.98 -17.94
N THR A 322 -51.16 -7.38 -17.24
CA THR A 322 -50.90 -6.88 -15.90
C THR A 322 -50.73 -8.07 -14.95
N LEU A 323 -49.89 -7.91 -13.92
CA LEU A 323 -49.73 -8.95 -12.88
C LEU A 323 -51.09 -9.35 -12.28
N GLU A 324 -51.99 -8.39 -12.08
CA GLU A 324 -53.33 -8.64 -11.53
C GLU A 324 -54.16 -9.57 -12.42
N GLU A 325 -54.14 -9.36 -13.75
CA GLU A 325 -54.84 -10.22 -14.70
C GLU A 325 -54.31 -11.67 -14.67
N GLU A 326 -52.99 -11.85 -14.60
CA GLU A 326 -52.38 -13.18 -14.58
C GLU A 326 -52.58 -13.89 -13.22
N LEU A 327 -52.60 -13.15 -12.12
CA LEU A 327 -52.96 -13.67 -10.79
C LEU A 327 -54.41 -14.17 -10.75
N ILE A 328 -55.35 -13.38 -11.28
CA ILE A 328 -56.77 -13.74 -11.31
C ILE A 328 -57.00 -15.00 -12.17
N GLU A 329 -56.36 -15.09 -13.34
CA GLU A 329 -56.45 -16.28 -14.21
C GLU A 329 -55.90 -17.55 -13.56
N ASN A 330 -54.88 -17.42 -12.71
CA ASN A 330 -54.32 -18.54 -11.95
C ASN A 330 -55.05 -18.79 -10.63
N GLY A 331 -56.21 -18.14 -10.39
CA GLY A 331 -57.07 -18.40 -9.24
C GLY A 331 -56.66 -17.67 -7.96
N PHE A 332 -55.72 -16.73 -8.03
CA PHE A 332 -55.30 -15.94 -6.87
C PHE A 332 -56.23 -14.72 -6.68
N LYS A 333 -56.68 -14.51 -5.43
CA LYS A 333 -57.39 -13.29 -5.05
C LYS A 333 -56.40 -12.19 -4.69
N VAL A 334 -56.40 -11.11 -5.47
CA VAL A 334 -55.60 -9.90 -5.18
C VAL A 334 -56.04 -9.34 -3.81
N GLY A 335 -55.10 -9.19 -2.88
CA GLY A 335 -55.35 -8.69 -1.52
C GLY A 335 -55.69 -9.75 -0.45
N ALA A 336 -55.60 -11.04 -0.76
CA ALA A 336 -55.75 -12.10 0.25
C ALA A 336 -54.44 -12.31 1.03
N ASN A 337 -54.50 -12.18 2.36
CA ASN A 337 -53.31 -12.18 3.23
C ASN A 337 -52.82 -13.58 3.66
N THR A 338 -53.26 -14.67 3.03
CA THR A 338 -52.85 -16.00 3.47
C THR A 338 -52.94 -17.04 2.35
N LEU A 339 -51.77 -17.56 1.96
CA LEU A 339 -51.63 -18.82 1.23
C LEU A 339 -51.00 -19.84 2.17
N SER A 340 -51.69 -20.95 2.43
CA SER A 340 -51.22 -22.02 3.32
C SER A 340 -50.66 -23.24 2.58
N ASN A 341 -50.78 -23.27 1.25
CA ASN A 341 -50.37 -24.39 0.41
C ASN A 341 -49.03 -24.08 -0.29
N GLN A 342 -48.06 -24.99 -0.16
CA GLN A 342 -46.73 -24.85 -0.77
C GLN A 342 -46.76 -24.79 -2.29
N GLU A 343 -47.72 -25.47 -2.92
CA GLU A 343 -47.81 -25.51 -4.39
C GLU A 343 -48.34 -24.17 -4.96
N ASP A 344 -49.30 -23.56 -4.26
CA ASP A 344 -49.82 -22.24 -4.61
C ASP A 344 -48.76 -21.16 -4.41
N ILE A 345 -47.90 -21.29 -3.39
CA ILE A 345 -46.75 -20.39 -3.17
C ILE A 345 -45.74 -20.50 -4.33
N LYS A 346 -45.41 -21.71 -4.78
CA LYS A 346 -44.48 -21.90 -5.92
C LYS A 346 -45.04 -21.30 -7.20
N ARG A 347 -46.32 -21.56 -7.50
CA ARG A 347 -47.00 -21.03 -8.68
C ARG A 347 -47.09 -19.51 -8.64
N LEU A 348 -47.35 -18.95 -7.46
CA LEU A 348 -47.34 -17.52 -7.24
C LEU A 348 -45.96 -16.92 -7.54
N ILE A 349 -44.88 -17.52 -7.01
CA ILE A 349 -43.50 -17.09 -7.28
C ILE A 349 -43.19 -17.12 -8.78
N GLU A 350 -43.64 -18.15 -9.51
CA GLU A 350 -43.42 -18.27 -10.95
C GLU A 350 -44.13 -17.15 -11.76
N ILE A 351 -45.36 -16.80 -11.38
CA ILE A 351 -46.10 -15.68 -11.98
C ILE A 351 -45.36 -14.36 -11.71
N TYR A 352 -44.94 -14.12 -10.47
CA TYR A 352 -44.15 -12.94 -10.12
C TYR A 352 -42.87 -12.85 -10.97
N ARG A 353 -42.11 -13.94 -11.10
CA ARG A 353 -40.91 -14.00 -11.95
C ARG A 353 -41.18 -13.63 -13.39
N LYS A 354 -42.28 -14.11 -13.96
CA LYS A 354 -42.68 -13.80 -15.34
C LYS A 354 -42.93 -12.30 -15.54
N HIS A 355 -43.47 -11.61 -14.54
CA HIS A 355 -43.68 -10.15 -14.57
C HIS A 355 -42.43 -9.36 -14.13
N GLY A 356 -41.26 -9.99 -14.08
CA GLY A 356 -40.01 -9.33 -13.75
C GLY A 356 -39.83 -9.00 -12.27
N TYR A 357 -40.62 -9.62 -11.38
CA TYR A 357 -40.41 -9.56 -9.94
C TYR A 357 -39.36 -10.60 -9.54
N ARG A 358 -38.39 -10.21 -8.73
CA ARG A 358 -37.20 -11.02 -8.39
C ARG A 358 -37.39 -11.67 -7.01
N GLY A 359 -38.06 -12.82 -7.01
CA GLY A 359 -38.42 -13.60 -5.82
C GLY A 359 -37.65 -14.90 -5.65
#